data_AF-A0A3B4U7T1-F1
#
_entry.id   AF-A0A3B4U7T1-F1
#
_cell.length_a   1.000
_cell.length_b   1.000
_cell.length_c   1.000
_cell.angle_alpha   90.00
_cell.angle_beta   90.00
_cell.angle_gamma   90.00
#
_symmetry.space_group_name_H-M   'P 1'
#
loop_
_entity.id
_entity.type
_entity.pdbx_description
1 polymer ?
#
loop_
_entity_poly.entity_id
_entity_poly.type
_entity_poly.pdbx_seq_one_letter_code
_entity_poly.pdbx_strand_id
1 'polypeptide(L)' 'VFQQDNATIHNARLTKNFFQENNITLLDHPACSPDLNPIENIWGWMAREV' A
#
# COMPACT_ATOMS: atom_id res chain seq x y z
N VAL A 1 -6.81 9.95 2.21
CA VAL A 1 -5.44 9.52 1.91
C VAL A 1 -5.44 8.00 1.84
N PHE A 2 -4.90 7.42 0.76
CA PHE A 2 -4.85 5.99 0.50
C PHE A 2 -3.42 5.47 0.73
N GLN A 3 -3.28 4.37 1.46
CA GLN A 3 -1.99 3.72 1.66
C GLN A 3 -1.92 2.48 0.76
N GLN A 4 -0.77 2.31 0.13
CA GLN A 4 -0.31 1.06 -0.48
C GLN A 4 1.20 0.96 -0.31
N ASP A 5 1.74 -0.25 -0.43
CA ASP A 5 3.19 -0.42 -0.50
C ASP A 5 3.75 0.08 -1.85
N ASN A 6 5.07 -0.06 -2.02
CA ASN A 6 5.75 0.37 -3.24
C ASN A 6 5.92 -0.71 -4.29
N ALA A 7 5.12 -1.78 -4.32
CA ALA A 7 5.27 -2.81 -5.34
C ALA A 7 5.17 -2.21 -6.76
N THR A 8 5.85 -2.84 -7.72
CA THR A 8 5.97 -2.31 -9.09
C THR A 8 4.61 -2.09 -9.76
N ILE A 9 3.63 -2.95 -9.48
CA ILE A 9 2.25 -2.82 -9.98
C ILE A 9 1.51 -1.60 -9.39
N HIS A 10 1.77 -1.26 -8.13
CA HIS A 10 1.19 -0.09 -7.46
C HIS A 10 1.80 1.22 -7.96
N ASN A 11 3.05 1.16 -8.43
CA ASN A 11 3.78 2.28 -8.99
C ASN A 11 3.69 2.40 -10.52
N ALA A 12 2.99 1.49 -11.20
CA ALA A 12 2.81 1.52 -12.64
C ALA A 12 2.08 2.80 -13.09
N ARG A 13 2.37 3.25 -14.32
CA ARG A 13 1.78 4.48 -14.88
C ARG A 13 0.26 4.49 -14.82
N LEU A 14 -0.39 3.40 -15.23
CA LEU A 14 -1.85 3.32 -15.24
C LEU A 14 -2.44 3.42 -13.84
N THR A 15 -1.81 2.76 -12.87
CA THR A 15 -2.19 2.82 -11.46
C THR A 15 -2.07 4.23 -10.90
N LYS A 16 -0.95 4.94 -11.20
CA LYS A 16 -0.76 6.34 -10.79
C LYS A 16 -1.76 7.28 -11.44
N ASN A 17 -2.03 7.11 -12.74
CA ASN A 17 -3.03 7.90 -13.47
C ASN A 17 -4.42 7.74 -12.85
N PHE A 18 -4.82 6.51 -12.51
CA PHE A 18 -6.09 6.26 -11.84
C PHE A 18 -6.24 7.08 -10.56
N PHE A 19 -5.22 7.10 -9.69
CA PHE A 19 -5.27 7.88 -8.45
C PHE A 19 -5.37 9.39 -8.72
N GLN A 20 -4.65 9.90 -9.73
CA GLN A 20 -4.71 11.31 -10.13
C GLN A 20 -6.09 11.69 -10.67
N GLU A 21 -6.64 10.90 -11.60
CA GLU A 21 -7.95 11.14 -12.23
C GLU A 21 -9.09 11.12 -11.20
N ASN A 22 -8.95 10.29 -10.15
CA ASN A 22 -9.94 10.16 -9.09
C ASN A 22 -9.69 11.05 -7.87
N ASN A 23 -8.70 11.96 -7.93
CA ASN A 23 -8.32 12.85 -6.82
C ASN A 23 -8.02 12.09 -5.51
N ILE A 24 -7.41 10.92 -5.62
CA ILE A 24 -7.03 10.10 -4.47
C ILE A 24 -5.59 10.43 -4.08
N THR A 25 -5.42 11.05 -2.91
CA THR A 25 -4.09 11.30 -2.34
C THR A 25 -3.46 9.99 -1.88
N LEU A 26 -2.31 9.62 -2.44
CA LEU A 26 -1.47 8.53 -1.94
C LEU A 26 -0.63 8.98 -0.75
N LEU A 27 -0.47 8.09 0.23
CA LEU A 27 0.51 8.24 1.32
C LEU A 27 1.87 7.74 0.83
N ASP A 28 2.92 8.53 1.03
CA ASP A 28 4.29 8.06 0.81
C ASP A 28 4.63 6.93 1.78
N HIS A 29 5.15 5.83 1.24
CA HIS A 29 5.52 4.66 2.03
C HIS A 29 7.03 4.40 1.89
N PRO A 30 7.78 4.22 2.98
CA PRO A 30 9.20 3.90 2.91
C PRO A 30 9.44 2.47 2.39
N ALA A 31 10.57 2.26 1.71
CA ALA A 31 10.96 0.94 1.23
C ALA A 31 11.23 -0.02 2.41
N CYS A 32 10.97 -1.32 2.20
CA CYS A 32 11.24 -2.38 3.17
C CYS A 32 10.65 -2.14 4.57
N SER A 33 9.49 -1.49 4.66
CA SER A 33 8.85 -1.13 5.94
C SER A 33 7.49 -1.83 6.12
N PRO A 34 7.45 -3.17 6.17
CA PRO A 34 6.19 -3.91 6.30
C PRO A 34 5.48 -3.65 7.64
N ASP A 35 6.24 -3.29 8.68
CA ASP A 35 5.71 -2.89 9.99
C ASP A 35 4.82 -1.64 9.91
N LEU A 36 5.06 -0.78 8.93
CA LEU A 36 4.26 0.41 8.67
C LEU A 36 3.08 0.16 7.73
N ASN A 37 2.93 -1.06 7.20
CA ASN A 37 1.80 -1.45 6.36
C ASN A 37 0.71 -2.12 7.22
N PRO A 38 -0.48 -1.49 7.39
CA PRO A 38 -1.56 -2.09 8.17
C PRO A 38 -2.00 -3.47 7.66
N ILE A 39 -1.91 -3.72 6.35
CA ILE A 39 -2.31 -5.00 5.73
C ILE A 39 -1.40 -6.13 6.22
N GLU A 40 -0.09 -5.91 6.21
CA GLU A 40 0.91 -6.86 6.71
C GLU A 40 0.73 -7.14 8.20
N ASN A 41 0.43 -6.11 9.00
CA ASN A 41 0.15 -6.27 10.42
C ASN A 41 -1.09 -7.15 10.68
N ILE A 42 -2.16 -6.96 9.90
CA ILE A 42 -3.39 -7.77 10.01
C ILE A 42 -3.11 -9.21 9.58
N TRP A 43 -2.40 -9.42 8.47
CA TRP A 43 -2.02 -10.77 8.04
C TRP A 43 -1.15 -11.48 9.08
N GLY A 44 -0.20 -10.78 9.69
CA GLY A 44 0.62 -11.32 10.78
C GLY A 44 -0.19 -11.65 12.04
N TRP A 45 -1.25 -10.89 12.35
CA TRP A 45 -2.20 -11.28 13.39
C TRP A 45 -2.97 -12.54 12.99
N MET A 46 -3.59 -12.56 11.80
CA MET A 46 -4.35 -13.70 11.30
C MET A 46 -3.53 -14.99 11.30
N ALA A 47 -2.29 -14.94 10.82
CA ALA A 47 -1.40 -16.10 10.75
C ALA A 47 -1.00 -16.67 12.12
N ARG A 48 -1.09 -15.88 13.21
CA ARG A 48 -0.82 -16.33 14.58
C ARG A 48 -2.04 -16.94 15.27
N GLU A 49 -3.23 -16.62 14.78
CA GLU A 49 -4.52 -17.13 15.30
C GLU A 49 -4.97 -18.42 14.57
N VAL A 50 -4.19 -18.90 13.58
CA VAL A 50 -4.35 -20.21 12.92
C VAL A 50 -3.44 -21.23 13.59
#